data_AF-A0A369RNK0-F1
#
_entry.id   AF-A0A369RNK0-F1
#
_cell.length_a   1.000
_cell.length_b   1.000
_cell.length_c   1.000
_cell.angle_alpha   90.00
_cell.angle_beta   90.00
_cell.angle_gamma   90.00
#
_symmetry.space_group_name_H-M   'P 1'
#
loop_
_entity.id
_entity.type
_entity.pdbx_description
1 polymer ?
#
loop_
_entity_poly.entity_id
_entity_poly.type
_entity_poly.pdbx_seq_one_letter_code
_entity_poly.pdbx_strand_id
1 'polypeptide(L)'
;MYRFLILVSLVGIAIATAPKPCCTPKQWEGVVETAGMNIDGKGKTAINSTFRVSIHTSYDYQNGRVRIDEDVYPIGGKKVRVTIIGDFKKAKKVYTVYNGKCTSLSTKSPMPEACVPKNATFYMGGTLGATLKYNSFAVSKKDGSLGAIINVSATGCIPIAELAFQKAKIQSKANTEYVAAWFKNITAGIKDSSVFDKPKECKSSKDLENVVVDFD
;
A
#
# COMPACT_ATOMS: atom_id res chain seq x y z
N MET A 1 9.47 -56.20 -42.64
CA MET A 1 8.25 -56.10 -41.80
C MET A 1 8.49 -55.00 -40.77
N TYR A 2 7.89 -53.83 -40.99
CA TYR A 2 8.17 -52.60 -40.24
C TYR A 2 7.66 -52.70 -38.80
N ARG A 3 8.60 -52.63 -37.86
CA ARG A 3 8.36 -52.41 -36.43
C ARG A 3 7.72 -51.03 -36.26
N PHE A 4 6.41 -50.99 -36.02
CA PHE A 4 5.72 -49.79 -35.56
C PHE A 4 6.13 -49.51 -34.10
N LEU A 5 7.26 -48.81 -33.95
CA LEU A 5 7.58 -48.09 -32.71
C LEU A 5 6.70 -46.83 -32.68
N ILE A 6 5.50 -46.95 -32.10
CA ILE A 6 4.71 -45.78 -31.72
C ILE A 6 5.38 -45.19 -30.48
N LEU A 7 6.40 -44.36 -30.69
CA LEU A 7 6.86 -43.38 -29.70
C LEU A 7 5.77 -42.31 -29.60
N VAL A 8 4.79 -42.53 -28.72
CA VAL A 8 3.88 -41.48 -28.28
C VAL A 8 4.73 -40.46 -27.52
N SER A 9 5.12 -39.40 -28.23
CA SER A 9 5.74 -38.21 -27.65
C SER A 9 4.74 -37.58 -26.67
N LEU A 10 4.89 -37.90 -25.39
CA LEU A 10 4.31 -37.15 -24.27
C LEU A 10 4.98 -35.77 -24.25
N VAL A 11 4.54 -34.89 -25.15
CA VAL A 11 4.82 -33.46 -25.06
C VAL A 11 4.07 -32.97 -23.83
N GLY A 12 4.73 -33.03 -22.67
CA GLY A 12 4.26 -32.39 -21.45
C GLY A 12 4.20 -30.89 -21.67
N ILE A 13 3.02 -30.40 -22.06
CA ILE A 13 2.74 -28.97 -22.07
C ILE A 13 2.82 -28.51 -20.62
N ALA A 14 3.96 -27.94 -20.23
CA ALA A 14 4.06 -27.21 -18.98
C ALA A 14 3.11 -26.03 -19.07
N ILE A 15 1.92 -26.17 -18.51
CA ILE A 15 0.97 -25.07 -18.38
C ILE A 15 1.63 -24.06 -17.46
N ALA A 16 2.17 -22.98 -18.03
CA ALA A 16 2.71 -21.87 -17.26
C ALA A 16 1.56 -21.28 -16.44
N THR A 17 1.49 -21.63 -15.16
CA THR A 17 0.47 -21.09 -14.26
C THR A 17 0.76 -19.62 -14.04
N ALA A 18 -0.26 -18.78 -14.20
CA ALA A 18 -0.15 -17.36 -13.92
C ALA A 18 0.41 -17.13 -12.49
N PRO A 19 1.26 -16.11 -12.30
CA PRO A 19 1.76 -15.75 -10.98
C PRO A 19 0.61 -15.55 -9.99
N LYS A 20 0.78 -16.04 -8.76
CA LYS A 20 -0.19 -15.86 -7.69
C LYS A 20 0.11 -14.57 -6.92
N PRO A 21 -0.91 -13.92 -6.32
CA PRO A 21 -0.69 -12.84 -5.35
C PRO A 21 0.34 -13.25 -4.29
N CYS A 22 1.18 -12.29 -3.89
CA CYS A 22 2.29 -12.49 -2.96
C CYS A 22 2.32 -11.39 -1.90
N CYS A 23 3.19 -11.55 -0.92
CA CYS A 23 3.40 -10.57 0.15
C CYS A 23 4.81 -10.01 0.10
N THR A 24 4.92 -8.72 0.40
CA THR A 24 6.22 -8.05 0.59
C THR A 24 7.00 -8.70 1.74
N PRO A 25 8.32 -8.43 1.87
CA PRO A 25 9.08 -8.87 3.03
C PRO A 25 8.39 -8.45 4.34
N LYS A 26 8.50 -9.28 5.39
CA LYS A 26 7.84 -8.98 6.67
C LYS A 26 8.44 -7.77 7.40
N GLN A 27 9.65 -7.38 7.01
CA GLN A 27 10.35 -6.20 7.52
C GLN A 27 11.03 -5.48 6.36
N TRP A 28 10.76 -4.19 6.22
CA TRP A 28 11.46 -3.34 5.26
C TRP A 28 11.33 -1.86 5.63
N GLU A 29 12.24 -1.07 5.07
CA GLU A 29 12.19 0.39 5.06
C GLU A 29 12.21 0.88 3.62
N GLY A 30 11.61 2.03 3.34
CA GLY A 30 11.76 2.68 2.04
C GLY A 30 10.96 3.95 1.92
N VAL A 31 10.88 4.45 0.69
CA VAL A 31 10.18 5.69 0.37
C VAL A 31 9.10 5.43 -0.67
N VAL A 32 7.92 5.98 -0.45
CA VAL A 32 6.83 6.01 -1.40
C VAL A 32 6.63 7.46 -1.84
N GLU A 33 6.77 7.73 -3.13
CA GLU A 33 6.32 9.00 -3.69
C GLU A 33 4.91 8.78 -4.20
N THR A 34 3.98 9.62 -3.79
CA THR A 34 2.62 9.60 -4.31
C THR A 34 2.30 10.92 -5.00
N ALA A 35 1.56 10.81 -6.08
CA ALA A 35 0.94 11.95 -6.72
C ALA A 35 -0.48 11.55 -7.10
N GLY A 36 -1.39 12.50 -6.98
CA GLY A 36 -2.79 12.19 -7.21
C GLY A 36 -3.63 13.41 -7.51
N MET A 37 -4.91 13.12 -7.69
CA MET A 37 -5.95 14.10 -7.89
C MET A 37 -7.16 13.72 -7.04
N ASN A 38 -7.64 14.70 -6.29
CA ASN A 38 -8.94 14.67 -5.64
C ASN A 38 -9.95 15.39 -6.50
N ILE A 39 -11.10 14.76 -6.69
CA ILE A 39 -12.28 15.33 -7.33
C ILE A 39 -13.37 15.43 -6.26
N ASP A 40 -13.62 16.64 -5.80
CA ASP A 40 -14.65 16.94 -4.80
C ASP A 40 -15.93 17.40 -5.49
N GLY A 41 -17.05 16.71 -5.26
CA GLY A 41 -18.36 17.06 -5.82
C GLY A 41 -18.77 16.19 -7.02
N LYS A 42 -19.75 16.67 -7.82
CA LYS A 42 -20.31 15.92 -8.96
C LYS A 42 -20.65 16.84 -10.14
N GLY A 43 -20.40 16.38 -11.36
CA GLY A 43 -20.77 17.10 -12.58
C GLY A 43 -20.05 18.44 -12.72
N LYS A 44 -20.76 19.49 -13.08
CA LYS A 44 -20.18 20.83 -13.34
C LYS A 44 -19.63 21.55 -12.10
N THR A 45 -19.90 21.05 -10.89
CA THR A 45 -19.41 21.62 -9.63
C THR A 45 -18.21 20.88 -9.06
N ALA A 46 -17.67 19.91 -9.79
CA ALA A 46 -16.48 19.17 -9.38
C ALA A 46 -15.27 20.10 -9.30
N ILE A 47 -14.60 20.12 -8.14
CA ILE A 47 -13.34 20.82 -7.95
C ILE A 47 -12.23 19.77 -7.98
N ASN A 48 -11.24 20.00 -8.84
CA ASN A 48 -10.07 19.15 -8.94
C ASN A 48 -8.91 19.79 -8.17
N SER A 49 -8.29 19.04 -7.27
CA SER A 49 -7.04 19.43 -6.63
C SER A 49 -6.01 18.32 -6.83
N THR A 50 -4.77 18.68 -7.14
CA THR A 50 -3.68 17.72 -7.23
C THR A 50 -2.75 17.88 -6.03
N PHE A 51 -2.07 16.80 -5.69
CA PHE A 51 -1.17 16.76 -4.55
C PHE A 51 0.03 15.87 -4.85
N ARG A 52 1.10 16.10 -4.08
CA ARG A 52 2.26 15.23 -4.01
C ARG A 52 2.59 14.96 -2.56
N VAL A 53 2.91 13.71 -2.23
CA VAL A 53 3.38 13.30 -0.91
C VAL A 53 4.66 12.49 -1.06
N SER A 54 5.63 12.75 -0.19
CA SER A 54 6.79 11.87 0.00
C SER A 54 6.64 11.16 1.33
N ILE A 55 6.61 9.83 1.31
CA ILE A 55 6.29 9.00 2.47
C ILE A 55 7.49 8.14 2.81
N HIS A 56 8.05 8.27 4.00
CA HIS A 56 9.06 7.34 4.51
C HIS A 56 8.35 6.29 5.34
N THR A 57 8.56 5.02 5.00
CA THR A 57 7.88 3.90 5.65
C THR A 57 8.89 2.99 6.31
N SER A 58 8.64 2.64 7.57
CA SER A 58 9.26 1.52 8.28
C SER A 58 8.16 0.51 8.59
N TYR A 59 8.23 -0.67 8.01
CA TYR A 59 7.22 -1.71 8.09
C TYR A 59 7.77 -2.94 8.82
N ASP A 60 7.20 -3.30 9.97
CA ASP A 60 7.63 -4.43 10.80
C ASP A 60 6.43 -5.29 11.21
N TYR A 61 5.98 -6.13 10.28
CA TYR A 61 4.85 -7.04 10.52
C TYR A 61 5.14 -8.06 11.62
N GLN A 62 6.39 -8.52 11.75
CA GLN A 62 6.77 -9.52 12.74
C GLN A 62 6.49 -9.04 14.18
N ASN A 63 6.72 -7.75 14.44
CA ASN A 63 6.42 -7.13 15.73
C ASN A 63 5.09 -6.37 15.75
N GLY A 64 4.36 -6.32 14.63
CA GLY A 64 3.10 -5.58 14.50
C GLY A 64 3.29 -4.08 14.65
N ARG A 65 4.33 -3.51 14.03
CA ARG A 65 4.66 -2.08 14.10
C ARG A 65 4.80 -1.48 12.70
N VAL A 66 4.33 -0.25 12.55
CA VAL A 66 4.52 0.53 11.33
C VAL A 66 4.81 1.97 11.70
N ARG A 67 5.66 2.62 10.91
CA ARG A 67 5.83 4.07 10.92
C ARG A 67 5.72 4.59 9.52
N ILE A 68 4.99 5.70 9.38
CA ILE A 68 4.77 6.42 8.14
C ILE A 68 5.04 7.89 8.44
N ASP A 69 6.06 8.47 7.81
CA ASP A 69 6.32 9.91 7.86
C ASP A 69 5.98 10.51 6.49
N GLU A 70 4.93 11.29 6.43
CA GLU A 70 4.43 11.94 5.22
C GLU A 70 4.86 13.41 5.19
N ASP A 71 5.58 13.78 4.13
CA ASP A 71 5.81 15.17 3.75
C ASP A 71 4.82 15.49 2.62
N VAL A 72 3.73 16.18 2.95
CA VAL A 72 2.67 16.59 2.01
C VAL A 72 3.01 17.96 1.43
N TYR A 73 2.89 18.09 0.12
CA TYR A 73 3.16 19.31 -0.63
C TYR A 73 1.88 19.82 -1.33
N PRO A 74 1.01 20.57 -0.64
CA PRO A 74 -0.16 21.19 -1.25
C PRO A 74 0.25 22.27 -2.26
N ILE A 75 -0.50 22.40 -3.36
CA ILE A 75 -0.27 23.48 -4.33
C ILE A 75 -0.50 24.84 -3.67
N GLY A 76 0.50 25.73 -3.74
CA GLY A 76 0.44 27.07 -3.16
C GLY A 76 0.51 27.09 -1.62
N GLY A 77 0.68 25.94 -0.98
CA GLY A 77 0.76 25.79 0.47
C GLY A 77 2.20 25.61 0.97
N LYS A 78 2.36 25.67 2.30
CA LYS A 78 3.60 25.24 2.96
C LYS A 78 3.62 23.70 3.05
N LYS A 79 4.82 23.13 3.03
CA LYS A 79 5.02 21.71 3.32
C LYS A 79 4.41 21.38 4.68
N VAL A 80 3.65 20.30 4.73
CA VAL A 80 3.00 19.79 5.93
C VAL A 80 3.60 18.43 6.26
N ARG A 81 3.95 18.18 7.52
CA ARG A 81 4.43 16.88 7.97
C ARG A 81 3.40 16.17 8.84
N VAL A 82 3.11 14.93 8.51
CA VAL A 82 2.28 14.02 9.30
C VAL A 82 3.14 12.80 9.64
N THR A 83 3.11 12.36 10.90
CA THR A 83 3.75 11.11 11.30
C THR A 83 2.69 10.18 11.87
N ILE A 84 2.57 8.98 11.34
CA ILE A 84 1.69 7.92 11.83
C ILE A 84 2.58 6.80 12.38
N ILE A 85 2.32 6.37 13.61
CA ILE A 85 3.01 5.25 14.24
C ILE A 85 1.95 4.27 14.76
N GLY A 86 1.94 3.07 14.20
CA GLY A 86 1.08 1.99 14.65
C GLY A 86 1.85 0.96 15.47
N ASP A 87 1.31 0.61 16.63
CA ASP A 87 1.71 -0.57 17.41
C ASP A 87 0.46 -1.41 17.68
N PHE A 88 0.31 -2.46 16.88
CA PHE A 88 -0.86 -3.32 16.85
C PHE A 88 -0.75 -4.50 17.83
N LYS A 89 0.44 -4.73 18.40
CA LYS A 89 0.70 -5.91 19.23
C LYS A 89 0.81 -5.56 20.71
N LYS A 90 1.67 -4.60 21.07
CA LYS A 90 1.94 -4.25 22.47
C LYS A 90 0.97 -3.17 22.94
N ALA A 91 1.01 -1.98 22.32
CA ALA A 91 0.16 -0.86 22.72
C ALA A 91 -1.28 -0.96 22.20
N LYS A 92 -1.50 -1.67 21.08
CA LYS A 92 -2.79 -1.71 20.37
C LYS A 92 -3.32 -0.31 20.04
N LYS A 93 -2.43 0.57 19.57
CA LYS A 93 -2.72 1.97 19.26
C LYS A 93 -2.11 2.40 17.93
N VAL A 94 -2.78 3.34 17.29
CA VAL A 94 -2.24 4.14 16.18
C VAL A 94 -2.15 5.58 16.66
N TYR A 95 -0.96 6.15 16.60
CA TYR A 95 -0.65 7.53 16.95
C TYR A 95 -0.50 8.35 15.66
N THR A 96 -1.13 9.52 15.62
CA THR A 96 -0.96 10.48 14.53
C THR A 96 -0.44 11.78 15.11
N VAL A 97 0.73 12.22 14.64
CA VAL A 97 1.34 13.49 15.01
C VAL A 97 1.21 14.46 13.83
N TYR A 98 0.63 15.62 14.11
CA TYR A 98 0.39 16.68 13.14
C TYR A 98 0.52 18.04 13.82
N ASN A 99 1.35 18.93 13.25
CA ASN A 99 1.61 20.28 13.81
C ASN A 99 1.97 20.26 15.31
N GLY A 100 2.81 19.30 15.72
CA GLY A 100 3.24 19.14 17.12
C GLY A 100 2.16 18.66 18.08
N LYS A 101 0.96 18.35 17.59
CA LYS A 101 -0.13 17.74 18.35
C LYS A 101 -0.19 16.25 18.04
N CYS A 102 -0.46 15.44 19.05
CA CYS A 102 -0.67 14.01 18.89
C CYS A 102 -2.11 13.64 19.19
N THR A 103 -2.68 12.80 18.34
CA THR A 103 -3.92 12.05 18.60
C THR A 103 -3.60 10.55 18.59
N SER A 104 -4.40 9.77 19.33
CA SER A 104 -4.28 8.32 19.33
C SER A 104 -5.62 7.64 19.22
N LEU A 105 -5.64 6.52 18.50
CA LEU A 105 -6.79 5.64 18.37
C LEU A 105 -6.42 4.24 18.84
N SER A 106 -7.29 3.63 19.64
CA SER A 106 -7.16 2.22 20.01
C SER A 106 -7.57 1.33 18.82
N THR A 107 -6.79 0.29 18.53
CA THR A 107 -7.10 -0.68 17.49
C THR A 107 -7.24 -2.08 18.07
N LYS A 108 -8.27 -2.82 17.65
CA LYS A 108 -8.45 -4.24 17.99
C LYS A 108 -7.95 -5.15 16.87
N SER A 109 -7.88 -4.62 15.65
CA SER A 109 -7.48 -5.36 14.47
C SER A 109 -5.96 -5.58 14.46
N PRO A 110 -5.49 -6.74 13.98
CA PRO A 110 -4.07 -6.94 13.76
C PRO A 110 -3.55 -5.95 12.71
N MET A 111 -2.24 -5.74 12.70
CA MET A 111 -1.61 -4.98 11.63
C MET A 111 -1.90 -5.65 10.27
N PRO A 112 -2.35 -4.90 9.25
CA PRO A 112 -2.55 -5.48 7.93
C PRO A 112 -1.22 -5.94 7.34
N GLU A 113 -1.23 -7.12 6.73
CA GLU A 113 -0.07 -7.60 6.00
C GLU A 113 0.02 -6.87 4.65
N ALA A 114 1.20 -6.36 4.30
CA ALA A 114 1.45 -5.72 3.01
C ALA A 114 1.57 -6.79 1.92
N CYS A 115 0.41 -7.19 1.39
CA CYS A 115 0.27 -8.18 0.34
C CYS A 115 -0.53 -7.64 -0.85
N VAL A 116 -0.27 -8.22 -2.02
CA VAL A 116 -1.25 -8.20 -3.10
C VAL A 116 -2.52 -8.91 -2.60
N PRO A 117 -3.72 -8.30 -2.69
CA PRO A 117 -4.95 -8.93 -2.24
C PRO A 117 -5.18 -10.30 -2.88
N LYS A 118 -5.71 -11.26 -2.10
CA LYS A 118 -5.92 -12.64 -2.58
C LYS A 118 -6.91 -12.74 -3.75
N ASN A 119 -7.83 -11.78 -3.85
CA ASN A 119 -8.81 -11.67 -4.94
C ASN A 119 -8.27 -10.87 -6.15
N ALA A 120 -7.02 -10.41 -6.11
CA ALA A 120 -6.42 -9.74 -7.25
C ALA A 120 -6.16 -10.75 -8.37
N THR A 121 -6.44 -10.34 -9.60
CA THR A 121 -6.19 -11.16 -10.80
C THR A 121 -4.84 -10.78 -11.38
N PHE A 122 -4.04 -11.76 -11.77
CA PHE A 122 -2.84 -11.48 -12.55
C PHE A 122 -3.23 -10.75 -13.83
N TYR A 123 -2.65 -9.57 -14.03
CA TYR A 123 -2.95 -8.71 -15.18
C TYR A 123 -1.91 -8.88 -16.28
N MET A 124 -0.63 -8.71 -15.93
CA MET A 124 0.48 -8.87 -16.87
C MET A 124 1.80 -9.07 -16.13
N GLY A 125 2.81 -9.56 -16.85
CA GLY A 125 4.20 -9.55 -16.41
C GLY A 125 5.05 -8.72 -17.36
N GLY A 126 6.19 -8.24 -16.90
CA GLY A 126 7.06 -7.42 -17.74
C GLY A 126 8.48 -7.29 -17.21
N THR A 127 9.26 -6.44 -17.86
CA THR A 127 10.60 -6.05 -17.43
C THR A 127 10.64 -4.52 -17.34
N LEU A 128 10.97 -4.00 -16.16
CA LEU A 128 11.19 -2.59 -15.94
C LEU A 128 12.68 -2.29 -16.13
N GLY A 129 13.00 -1.33 -16.99
CA GLY A 129 14.38 -1.09 -17.43
C GLY A 129 14.94 -2.32 -18.14
N ALA A 130 16.20 -2.67 -17.87
CA ALA A 130 16.87 -3.78 -18.54
C ALA A 130 16.60 -5.16 -17.89
N THR A 131 16.46 -5.23 -16.57
CA THR A 131 16.59 -6.51 -15.85
C THR A 131 15.49 -6.79 -14.82
N LEU A 132 14.80 -5.78 -14.31
CA LEU A 132 13.85 -5.98 -13.20
C LEU A 132 12.55 -6.59 -13.71
N LYS A 133 12.38 -7.90 -13.53
CA LYS A 133 11.12 -8.58 -13.84
C LYS A 133 10.05 -8.20 -12.82
N TYR A 134 8.83 -7.94 -13.28
CA TYR A 134 7.69 -7.60 -12.42
C TYR A 134 6.42 -8.34 -12.83
N ASN A 135 5.50 -8.45 -11.87
CA ASN A 135 4.13 -8.89 -12.07
C ASN A 135 3.18 -7.76 -11.68
N SER A 136 2.13 -7.57 -12.46
CA SER A 136 1.03 -6.65 -12.21
C SER A 136 -0.21 -7.43 -11.86
N PHE A 137 -0.92 -6.97 -10.84
CA PHE A 137 -2.19 -7.54 -10.41
C PHE A 137 -3.27 -6.47 -10.44
N ALA A 138 -4.43 -6.80 -11.01
CA ALA A 138 -5.61 -5.94 -11.01
C ALA A 138 -6.54 -6.34 -9.86
N VAL A 139 -6.94 -5.36 -9.07
CA VAL A 139 -7.95 -5.50 -8.02
C VAL A 139 -9.24 -4.89 -8.56
N SER A 140 -10.28 -5.71 -8.68
CA SER A 140 -11.61 -5.25 -9.08
C SER A 140 -12.46 -4.91 -7.87
N LYS A 141 -13.28 -3.87 -7.99
CA LYS A 141 -14.33 -3.54 -7.00
C LYS A 141 -15.51 -4.50 -7.15
N LYS A 142 -16.40 -4.48 -6.15
CA LYS A 142 -17.65 -5.28 -6.15
C LYS A 142 -18.56 -4.98 -7.35
N ASP A 143 -18.51 -3.75 -7.88
CA ASP A 143 -19.26 -3.32 -9.07
C ASP A 143 -18.58 -3.68 -10.40
N GLY A 144 -17.47 -4.43 -10.36
CA GLY A 144 -16.70 -4.83 -11.53
C GLY A 144 -15.75 -3.76 -12.07
N SER A 145 -15.79 -2.53 -11.55
CA SER A 145 -14.85 -1.48 -11.96
C SER A 145 -13.45 -1.73 -11.39
N LEU A 146 -12.43 -1.14 -12.03
CA LEU A 146 -11.05 -1.25 -11.58
C LEU A 146 -10.86 -0.50 -10.24
N GLY A 147 -10.36 -1.22 -9.24
CA GLY A 147 -10.02 -0.70 -7.91
C GLY A 147 -8.57 -0.27 -7.81
N ALA A 148 -7.65 -1.15 -8.22
CA ALA A 148 -6.23 -0.84 -8.24
C ALA A 148 -5.45 -1.69 -9.26
N ILE A 149 -4.27 -1.20 -9.65
CA ILE A 149 -3.23 -1.98 -10.30
C ILE A 149 -1.99 -1.94 -9.39
N ILE A 150 -1.54 -3.12 -8.97
CA ILE A 150 -0.41 -3.28 -8.05
C ILE A 150 0.73 -3.94 -8.82
N ASN A 151 1.89 -3.30 -8.84
CA ASN A 151 3.09 -3.81 -9.48
C ASN A 151 4.12 -4.20 -8.42
N VAL A 152 4.56 -5.45 -8.47
CA VAL A 152 5.57 -6.02 -7.57
C VAL A 152 6.66 -6.72 -8.37
N SER A 153 7.87 -6.80 -7.82
CA SER A 153 8.94 -7.58 -8.44
C SER A 153 8.53 -9.06 -8.55
N ALA A 154 8.88 -9.70 -9.66
CA ALA A 154 8.52 -11.09 -9.91
C ALA A 154 9.17 -12.05 -8.89
N THR A 155 10.31 -11.65 -8.32
CA THR A 155 10.99 -12.34 -7.22
C THR A 155 10.97 -11.45 -5.98
N GLY A 156 10.57 -12.01 -4.83
CA GLY A 156 10.58 -11.31 -3.54
C GLY A 156 9.41 -10.36 -3.28
N CYS A 157 8.52 -10.16 -4.26
CA CYS A 157 7.30 -9.36 -4.11
C CYS A 157 7.57 -7.93 -3.59
N ILE A 158 8.68 -7.32 -4.01
CA ILE A 158 9.05 -5.96 -3.61
C ILE A 158 8.10 -4.99 -4.32
N PRO A 159 7.45 -4.05 -3.61
CA PRO A 159 6.53 -3.12 -4.23
C PRO A 159 7.30 -2.20 -5.19
N ILE A 160 6.72 -1.95 -6.37
CA ILE A 160 7.31 -1.10 -7.41
C ILE A 160 6.44 0.14 -7.61
N ALA A 161 5.15 -0.09 -7.89
CA ALA A 161 4.20 0.99 -8.11
C ALA A 161 2.78 0.52 -7.86
N GLU A 162 1.91 1.44 -7.49
CA GLU A 162 0.48 1.22 -7.34
C GLU A 162 -0.29 2.34 -8.03
N LEU A 163 -1.37 1.98 -8.71
CA LEU A 163 -2.39 2.90 -9.16
C LEU A 163 -3.68 2.52 -8.44
N ALA A 164 -4.24 3.43 -7.65
CA ALA A 164 -5.46 3.18 -6.89
C ALA A 164 -6.55 4.17 -7.27
N PHE A 165 -7.78 3.67 -7.33
CA PHE A 165 -8.99 4.41 -7.66
C PHE A 165 -9.94 4.34 -6.47
N GLN A 166 -9.97 5.37 -5.65
CA GLN A 166 -10.78 5.39 -4.43
C GLN A 166 -11.99 6.30 -4.61
N LYS A 167 -13.14 5.85 -4.13
CA LYS A 167 -14.34 6.69 -3.98
C LYS A 167 -14.65 6.72 -2.49
N ALA A 168 -14.51 7.89 -1.88
CA ALA A 168 -14.84 8.12 -0.49
C ALA A 168 -16.05 9.04 -0.36
N LYS A 169 -16.77 8.93 0.75
CA LYS A 169 -17.73 9.95 1.17
C LYS A 169 -17.16 10.65 2.40
N ILE A 170 -16.64 11.86 2.24
CA ILE A 170 -16.14 12.67 3.36
C ILE A 170 -17.20 13.72 3.66
N GLN A 171 -17.74 13.72 4.88
CA GLN A 171 -18.77 14.68 5.31
C GLN A 171 -19.96 14.79 4.32
N SER A 172 -20.47 13.65 3.86
CA SER A 172 -21.58 13.56 2.88
C SER A 172 -21.28 14.09 1.48
N LYS A 173 -20.05 14.53 1.19
CA LYS A 173 -19.59 14.85 -0.17
C LYS A 173 -18.93 13.65 -0.80
N ALA A 174 -19.29 13.38 -2.05
CA ALA A 174 -18.63 12.35 -2.85
C ALA A 174 -17.27 12.88 -3.29
N ASN A 175 -16.21 12.19 -2.89
CA ASN A 175 -14.85 12.47 -3.27
C ASN A 175 -14.33 11.27 -4.07
N THR A 176 -13.77 11.53 -5.24
CA THR A 176 -13.05 10.52 -6.00
C THR A 176 -11.58 10.87 -5.99
N GLU A 177 -10.76 9.91 -5.58
CA GLU A 177 -9.33 10.07 -5.49
C GLU A 177 -8.64 9.10 -6.45
N TYR A 178 -7.71 9.64 -7.23
CA TYR A 178 -6.83 8.90 -8.11
C TYR A 178 -5.42 9.05 -7.56
N VAL A 179 -4.79 7.94 -7.17
CA VAL A 179 -3.45 7.94 -6.58
C VAL A 179 -2.54 7.07 -7.42
N ALA A 180 -1.42 7.63 -7.86
CA ALA A 180 -0.28 6.88 -8.32
C ALA A 180 0.81 6.92 -7.24
N ALA A 181 1.35 5.77 -6.89
CA ALA A 181 2.42 5.61 -5.91
C ALA A 181 3.60 4.89 -6.55
N TRP A 182 4.82 5.34 -6.27
CA TRP A 182 6.06 4.70 -6.68
C TRP A 182 6.94 4.44 -5.48
N PHE A 183 7.40 3.20 -5.37
CA PHE A 183 8.22 2.73 -4.27
C PHE A 183 9.70 2.78 -4.68
N LYS A 184 10.54 3.38 -3.84
CA LYS A 184 11.98 3.52 -4.08
C LYS A 184 12.77 3.24 -2.81
N ASN A 185 14.04 2.87 -3.00
CA ASN A 185 14.99 2.62 -1.91
C ASN A 185 14.46 1.61 -0.87
N ILE A 186 13.70 0.61 -1.32
CA ILE A 186 13.21 -0.45 -0.44
C ILE A 186 14.40 -1.31 0.00
N THR A 187 14.62 -1.41 1.30
CA THR A 187 15.65 -2.26 1.92
C THR A 187 15.00 -3.23 2.88
N ALA A 188 15.45 -4.48 2.89
CA ALA A 188 14.96 -5.49 3.83
C ALA A 188 15.40 -5.18 5.27
N GLY A 189 14.56 -5.54 6.23
CA GLY A 189 14.82 -5.31 7.66
C GLY A 189 14.49 -3.88 8.11
N ILE A 190 14.74 -3.63 9.40
CA ILE A 190 14.62 -2.32 10.05
C ILE A 190 16.01 -1.93 10.55
N LYS A 191 16.50 -0.75 10.14
CA LYS A 191 17.85 -0.31 10.51
C LYS A 191 17.90 0.19 11.94
N ASP A 192 16.87 0.92 12.36
CA ASP A 192 16.75 1.48 13.70
C ASP A 192 15.34 1.20 14.23
N SER A 193 15.24 0.33 15.24
CA SER A 193 13.94 -0.01 15.83
C SER A 193 13.32 1.11 16.67
N SER A 194 14.11 2.12 17.07
CA SER A 194 13.62 3.24 17.88
C SER A 194 12.69 4.16 17.09
N VAL A 195 12.66 4.06 15.75
CA VAL A 195 11.72 4.80 14.92
C VAL A 195 10.27 4.52 15.30
N PHE A 196 9.96 3.35 15.87
CA PHE A 196 8.63 2.97 16.32
C PHE A 196 8.28 3.48 17.74
N ASP A 197 9.22 4.11 18.44
CA ASP A 197 8.97 4.59 19.78
C ASP A 197 7.87 5.65 19.77
N LYS A 198 7.04 5.60 20.80
CA LYS A 198 5.93 6.53 20.98
C LYS A 198 6.48 7.98 21.00
N PRO A 199 5.93 8.90 20.17
CA PRO A 199 6.38 10.29 20.16
C PRO A 199 6.19 10.98 21.51
N LYS A 200 7.11 11.88 21.87
CA LYS A 200 7.10 12.60 23.14
C LYS A 200 5.86 13.50 23.29
N GLU A 201 5.37 14.00 22.16
CA GLU A 201 4.18 14.83 22.02
C GLU A 201 2.90 14.05 22.36
N CYS A 202 2.93 12.73 22.24
CA CYS A 202 1.85 11.84 22.64
C CYS A 202 1.86 11.68 24.17
N LYS A 203 1.37 12.69 24.89
CA LYS A 203 1.05 12.53 26.32
C LYS A 203 -0.02 11.44 26.48
N SER A 204 -0.14 10.88 27.68
CA SER A 204 -1.22 9.96 28.03
C SER A 204 -2.56 10.69 28.06
N SER A 205 -3.06 11.17 26.92
CA SER A 205 -4.37 11.81 26.81
C SER A 205 -5.45 10.74 26.71
N LYS A 206 -6.58 10.98 27.37
CA LYS A 206 -7.80 10.18 27.27
C LYS A 206 -8.06 9.85 25.80
N ASP A 207 -8.10 8.55 25.52
CA ASP A 207 -8.32 8.02 24.19
C ASP A 207 -9.57 8.69 23.58
N LEU A 208 -9.49 9.11 22.32
CA LEU A 208 -10.70 9.33 21.54
C LEU A 208 -11.31 7.94 21.34
N GLU A 209 -12.09 7.50 22.33
CA GLU A 209 -12.86 6.28 22.26
C GLU A 209 -13.80 6.37 21.06
N ASN A 210 -13.68 5.38 20.17
CA ASN A 210 -14.63 5.06 19.09
C ASN A 210 -14.40 5.68 17.71
N VAL A 211 -13.15 5.68 17.21
CA VAL A 211 -12.95 5.58 15.75
C VAL A 211 -12.31 4.23 15.44
N VAL A 212 -13.14 3.25 15.09
CA VAL A 212 -12.69 2.01 14.46
C VAL A 212 -12.32 2.36 13.04
N VAL A 213 -11.03 2.30 12.70
CA VAL A 213 -10.58 2.35 11.30
C VAL A 213 -10.69 0.92 10.79
N ASP A 214 -11.76 0.63 10.05
CA ASP A 214 -11.91 -0.61 9.32
C ASP A 214 -11.17 -0.47 7.98
N PHE A 215 -10.21 -1.36 7.74
CA PHE A 215 -9.50 -1.46 6.48
C PHE A 215 -10.18 -2.56 5.66
N ASP A 216 -11.39 -2.27 5.17
CA ASP A 216 -12.13 -3.13 4.23
C ASP A 216 -11.53 -3.09 2.81
#